data_AF-A0A1I3JWY0-F1
#
_entry.id   AF-A0A1I3JWY0-F1
#
_cell.length_a   1.000
_cell.length_b   1.000
_cell.length_c   1.000
_cell.angle_alpha   90.00
_cell.angle_beta   90.00
_cell.angle_gamma   90.00
#
_symmetry.space_group_name_H-M   'P 1'
#
loop_
_entity.id
_entity.type
_entity.pdbx_description
1 polymer ?
#
loop_
_entity_poly.entity_id
_entity_poly.type
_entity_poly.pdbx_seq_one_letter_code
_entity_poly.pdbx_strand_id
1 'polypeptide(L)'
;MLEPAAAQNVAALVAFTIVFGFIAATLTAHSLAGHVLYTNNGVPLFAFALPIIVLVGGVFCVAEYVRTRRLASASPRWPTAAGRVTRCDVIEEIIEEKNDDDKSRSSKLQHRYQVDLRYAYRVDKRDFIGTEVDWGGTMISGLREVAEKAAAKYRPGQKVKVYYDPERPGRAVLEPASREGALGPLIGAAVCAVVGGLFLTILIKVGFA
;
A
#
# COMPACT_ATOMS: atom_id res chain seq x y z
N MET A 1 -17.09 -14.83 -9.38
CA MET A 1 -16.22 -13.65 -9.55
C MET A 1 -16.24 -12.91 -8.22
N LEU A 2 -15.14 -12.92 -7.48
CA LEU A 2 -15.02 -12.13 -6.24
C LEU A 2 -14.56 -10.74 -6.67
N GLU A 3 -15.40 -9.73 -6.46
CA GLU A 3 -15.11 -8.34 -6.75
C GLU A 3 -13.80 -7.89 -6.07
N PRO A 4 -12.90 -7.20 -6.76
CA PRO A 4 -11.72 -6.58 -6.13
C PRO A 4 -12.11 -5.54 -5.06
N ALA A 5 -13.33 -4.99 -5.12
CA ALA A 5 -13.87 -4.11 -4.08
C ALA A 5 -13.95 -4.82 -2.71
N ALA A 6 -14.26 -6.12 -2.67
CA ALA A 6 -14.42 -6.85 -1.41
C ALA A 6 -13.10 -6.96 -0.62
N ALA A 7 -11.96 -7.16 -1.30
CA ALA A 7 -10.65 -7.26 -0.64
C ALA A 7 -10.15 -5.90 -0.11
N GLN A 8 -10.40 -4.83 -0.84
CA GLN A 8 -10.07 -3.46 -0.44
C GLN A 8 -10.92 -3.02 0.76
N ASN A 9 -12.19 -3.42 0.79
CA ASN A 9 -13.08 -3.21 1.94
C ASN A 9 -12.61 -3.95 3.19
N VAL A 10 -12.06 -5.18 3.05
CA VAL A 10 -11.52 -5.93 4.20
C VAL A 10 -10.25 -5.28 4.75
N ALA A 11 -9.33 -4.85 3.89
CA ALA A 11 -8.12 -4.15 4.34
C ALA A 11 -8.45 -2.82 5.04
N ALA A 12 -9.35 -2.03 4.45
CA ALA A 12 -9.85 -0.81 5.06
C ALA A 12 -10.57 -1.07 6.39
N LEU A 13 -11.40 -2.11 6.46
CA LEU A 13 -12.09 -2.52 7.67
C LEU A 13 -11.12 -2.96 8.77
N VAL A 14 -10.07 -3.73 8.43
CA VAL A 14 -9.05 -4.15 9.40
C VAL A 14 -8.28 -2.94 9.92
N ALA A 15 -7.83 -2.04 9.04
CA ALA A 15 -7.16 -0.80 9.44
C ALA A 15 -8.07 0.06 10.34
N PHE A 16 -9.33 0.23 9.94
CA PHE A 16 -10.34 0.93 10.73
C PHE A 16 -10.56 0.28 12.09
N THR A 17 -10.66 -1.05 12.16
CA THR A 17 -10.86 -1.80 13.41
C THR A 17 -9.65 -1.68 14.32
N ILE A 18 -8.42 -1.68 13.79
CA ILE A 18 -7.21 -1.47 14.59
C ILE A 18 -7.20 -0.06 15.17
N VAL A 19 -7.47 0.96 14.35
CA VAL A 19 -7.49 2.36 14.77
C VAL A 19 -8.58 2.61 15.81
N PHE A 20 -9.82 2.22 15.50
CA PHE A 20 -10.95 2.37 16.43
C PHE A 20 -10.82 1.48 17.65
N GLY A 21 -10.22 0.30 17.54
CA GLY A 21 -9.89 -0.55 18.67
C GLY A 21 -8.90 0.11 19.62
N PHE A 22 -7.87 0.77 19.08
CA PHE A 22 -6.93 1.55 19.88
C PHE A 22 -7.58 2.77 20.54
N ILE A 23 -8.40 3.52 19.79
CA ILE A 23 -9.15 4.67 20.32
C ILE A 23 -10.15 4.23 21.39
N ALA A 24 -10.87 3.14 21.18
CA ALA A 24 -11.80 2.59 22.15
C ALA A 24 -11.05 2.11 23.40
N ALA A 25 -9.92 1.40 23.25
CA ALA A 25 -9.12 0.95 24.39
C ALA A 25 -8.61 2.13 25.23
N THR A 26 -8.15 3.21 24.59
CA THR A 26 -7.75 4.42 25.32
C THR A 26 -8.94 5.06 26.02
N LEU A 27 -10.07 5.28 25.33
CA LEU A 27 -11.27 5.87 25.93
C LEU A 27 -11.86 5.02 27.07
N THR A 28 -11.89 3.70 26.93
CA THR A 28 -12.36 2.77 27.96
C THR A 28 -11.45 2.80 29.19
N ALA A 29 -10.12 2.85 29.01
CA ALA A 29 -9.19 3.03 30.11
C ALA A 29 -9.45 4.33 30.89
N HIS A 30 -9.82 5.41 30.20
CA HIS A 30 -10.20 6.69 30.84
C HIS A 30 -11.54 6.61 31.56
N SER A 31 -12.53 5.95 30.95
CA SER A 31 -13.85 5.75 31.56
C SER A 31 -13.79 4.88 32.81
N LEU A 32 -12.89 3.90 32.87
CA LEU A 32 -12.67 3.03 34.03
C LEU A 32 -11.91 3.74 35.15
N ALA A 33 -10.90 4.54 34.80
CA ALA A 33 -10.12 5.29 35.78
C ALA A 33 -10.90 6.46 36.40
N GLY A 34 -11.96 6.95 35.74
CA GLY A 34 -12.73 8.12 36.17
C GLY A 34 -11.96 9.44 36.04
N HIS A 35 -10.71 9.39 35.59
CA HIS A 35 -9.84 10.52 35.30
C HIS A 35 -8.80 10.11 34.24
N VAL A 36 -8.16 11.07 33.60
CA VAL A 36 -7.08 10.82 32.65
C VAL A 36 -5.85 10.32 33.41
N LEU A 37 -5.26 9.22 32.95
CA LEU A 37 -4.00 8.71 33.52
C LEU A 37 -2.84 9.51 32.93
N TYR A 38 -2.04 10.09 33.82
CA TYR A 38 -0.88 10.91 33.47
C TYR A 38 0.42 10.27 33.94
N THR A 39 1.52 10.62 33.29
CA THR A 39 2.87 10.43 33.82
C THR A 39 3.13 11.43 34.96
N ASN A 40 4.25 11.26 35.67
CA ASN A 40 4.65 12.13 36.78
C ASN A 40 4.72 13.62 36.37
N ASN A 41 5.03 13.91 35.11
CA ASN A 41 5.14 15.26 34.56
C ASN A 41 3.87 15.72 33.80
N GLY A 42 2.73 15.04 33.98
CA GLY A 42 1.45 15.48 33.40
C GLY A 42 1.25 15.14 31.92
N VAL A 43 2.04 14.24 31.33
CA VAL A 43 1.78 13.74 29.98
C VAL A 43 0.73 12.64 30.05
N PRO A 44 -0.37 12.70 29.30
CA PRO A 44 -1.38 11.67 29.37
C PRO A 44 -0.89 10.37 28.71
N LEU A 45 -1.14 9.21 29.34
CA LEU A 45 -0.63 7.91 28.86
C LEU A 45 -1.14 7.52 27.46
N PHE A 46 -2.29 8.02 27.03
CA PHE A 46 -2.78 7.75 25.67
C PHE A 46 -1.94 8.44 24.59
N ALA A 47 -1.18 9.48 24.92
CA ALA A 47 -0.31 10.16 23.95
C ALA A 47 0.74 9.20 23.34
N PHE A 48 1.11 8.16 24.08
CA PHE A 48 2.05 7.13 23.63
C PHE A 48 1.46 6.18 22.58
N ALA A 49 0.13 6.10 22.43
CA ALA A 49 -0.50 5.21 21.44
C ALA A 49 -0.17 5.62 20.00
N LEU A 50 -0.13 6.93 19.72
CA LEU A 50 0.13 7.44 18.37
C LEU A 50 1.51 7.05 17.82
N PRO A 51 2.64 7.28 18.51
CA PRO A 51 3.94 6.83 18.00
C PRO A 51 4.04 5.30 17.92
N ILE A 52 3.39 4.56 18.83
CA ILE A 52 3.34 3.09 18.75
C ILE A 52 2.62 2.63 17.48
N ILE A 53 1.48 3.23 17.13
CA ILE A 53 0.74 2.92 15.90
C ILE A 53 1.61 3.21 14.67
N VAL A 54 2.32 4.35 14.65
CA VAL A 54 3.25 4.68 13.56
C VAL A 54 4.37 3.65 13.43
N LEU A 55 4.95 3.20 14.55
CA LEU A 55 6.00 2.18 14.56
C LEU A 55 5.47 0.81 14.08
N VAL A 56 4.26 0.41 14.50
CA VAL A 56 3.60 -0.81 14.02
C VAL A 56 3.35 -0.74 12.51
N GLY A 57 2.93 0.43 11.99
CA GLY A 57 2.84 0.69 10.56
C GLY A 57 4.19 0.48 9.85
N GLY A 58 5.28 0.94 10.45
CA GLY A 58 6.64 0.70 9.93
C GLY A 58 6.99 -0.79 9.84
N VAL A 59 6.67 -1.58 10.87
CA VAL A 59 6.86 -3.05 10.86
C VAL A 59 6.03 -3.71 9.75
N PHE A 60 4.78 -3.27 9.57
CA PHE A 60 3.93 -3.75 8.47
C PHE A 60 4.55 -3.47 7.09
N CYS A 61 5.10 -2.28 6.87
CA CYS A 61 5.80 -1.95 5.62
C CYS A 61 7.02 -2.85 5.36
N VAL A 62 7.79 -3.19 6.40
CA VAL A 62 8.91 -4.16 6.27
C VAL A 62 8.38 -5.56 5.93
N ALA A 63 7.30 -5.99 6.54
CA ALA A 63 6.70 -7.29 6.26
C ALA A 63 6.23 -7.40 4.79
N GLU A 64 5.56 -6.37 4.27
CA GLU A 64 5.17 -6.31 2.85
C GLU A 64 6.39 -6.30 1.93
N TYR A 65 7.45 -5.54 2.24
CA TYR A 65 8.69 -5.58 1.48
C TYR A 65 9.27 -7.00 1.37
N VAL A 66 9.39 -7.69 2.51
CA VAL A 66 9.92 -9.06 2.56
C VAL A 66 9.02 -10.02 1.79
N ARG A 67 7.70 -9.88 1.92
CA ARG A 67 6.72 -10.69 1.19
C ARG A 67 6.87 -10.52 -0.32
N THR A 68 6.88 -9.28 -0.81
CA THR A 68 7.06 -8.96 -2.22
C THR A 68 8.40 -9.47 -2.76
N ARG A 69 9.48 -9.32 -2.00
CA ARG A 69 10.80 -9.88 -2.33
C ARG A 69 10.76 -11.40 -2.48
N ARG A 70 10.08 -12.11 -1.57
CA ARG A 70 9.95 -13.58 -1.65
C ARG A 70 9.17 -14.00 -2.89
N LEU A 71 8.08 -13.29 -3.22
CA LEU A 71 7.29 -13.54 -4.43
C LEU A 71 8.13 -13.31 -5.69
N ALA A 72 8.84 -12.19 -5.78
CA ALA A 72 9.74 -11.88 -6.90
C ALA A 72 10.88 -12.89 -7.09
N SER A 73 11.39 -13.46 -5.99
CA SER A 73 12.39 -14.52 -6.06
C SER A 73 11.80 -15.88 -6.48
N ALA A 74 10.53 -16.16 -6.17
CA ALA A 74 9.87 -17.43 -6.46
C ALA A 74 9.23 -17.46 -7.86
N SER A 75 8.67 -16.34 -8.30
CA SER A 75 7.87 -16.24 -9.53
C SER A 75 8.54 -16.65 -10.83
N PRO A 76 9.87 -16.53 -11.02
CA PRO A 76 10.50 -17.03 -12.24
C PRO A 76 10.37 -18.54 -12.43
N ARG A 77 10.11 -19.29 -11.35
CA ARG A 77 9.96 -20.76 -11.36
C ARG A 77 8.52 -21.23 -11.32
N TRP A 78 7.57 -20.29 -11.29
CA TRP A 78 6.16 -20.63 -11.27
C TRP A 78 5.68 -21.24 -12.59
N PRO A 79 4.64 -22.09 -12.55
CA PRO A 79 3.99 -22.57 -13.76
C PRO A 79 3.39 -21.42 -14.56
N THR A 80 3.21 -21.65 -15.86
CA THR A 80 2.79 -20.61 -16.79
C THR A 80 1.53 -21.00 -17.54
N ALA A 81 0.65 -20.02 -17.76
CA ALA A 81 -0.56 -20.15 -18.56
C ALA A 81 -0.53 -19.16 -19.73
N ALA A 82 -1.20 -19.53 -20.83
CA ALA A 82 -1.46 -18.59 -21.91
C ALA A 82 -2.56 -17.60 -21.46
N GLY A 83 -2.28 -16.32 -21.57
CA GLY A 83 -3.22 -15.25 -21.26
C GLY A 83 -3.40 -14.27 -22.42
N ARG A 84 -4.35 -13.37 -22.24
CA ARG A 84 -4.63 -12.28 -23.18
C ARG A 84 -4.90 -11.00 -22.43
N VAL A 85 -4.28 -9.91 -22.86
CA VAL A 85 -4.57 -8.57 -22.34
C VAL A 85 -6.00 -8.20 -22.74
N THR A 86 -6.84 -7.88 -21.77
CA THR A 86 -8.23 -7.45 -21.97
C THR A 86 -8.36 -5.94 -21.96
N ARG A 87 -7.55 -5.25 -21.14
CA ARG A 87 -7.51 -3.80 -21.05
C ARG A 87 -6.08 -3.31 -20.79
N CYS A 88 -5.68 -2.21 -21.41
CA CYS A 88 -4.43 -1.53 -21.09
C CYS A 88 -4.57 -0.05 -21.46
N ASP A 89 -4.84 0.79 -20.47
CA ASP A 89 -5.02 2.25 -20.66
C ASP A 89 -4.24 3.02 -19.60
N VAL A 90 -3.91 4.29 -19.89
CA VAL A 90 -3.38 5.22 -18.89
C VAL A 90 -4.54 6.03 -18.32
N ILE A 91 -4.75 5.94 -17.01
CA ILE A 91 -5.69 6.75 -16.26
C ILE A 91 -4.95 7.98 -15.74
N GLU A 92 -5.52 9.16 -16.00
CA GLU A 92 -5.07 10.42 -15.43
C GLU A 92 -5.94 10.77 -14.22
N GLU A 93 -5.30 10.99 -13.08
CA GLU A 93 -5.90 11.48 -11.84
C GLU A 93 -5.34 12.88 -11.58
N ILE A 94 -6.23 13.87 -11.52
CA ILE A 94 -5.88 15.26 -11.21
C ILE A 94 -6.16 15.46 -9.72
N ILE A 95 -5.11 15.66 -8.94
CA ILE A 95 -5.22 15.96 -7.51
C ILE A 95 -5.10 17.48 -7.37
N GLU A 96 -6.19 18.12 -6.92
CA GLU A 96 -6.18 19.54 -6.57
C GLU A 96 -5.72 19.68 -5.12
N GLU A 97 -4.49 20.12 -4.92
CA GLU A 97 -3.95 20.39 -3.58
C GLU A 97 -4.40 21.80 -3.15
N LYS A 98 -5.45 21.85 -2.33
CA LYS A 98 -5.94 23.11 -1.76
C LYS A 98 -5.02 23.50 -0.60
N ASN A 99 -4.12 24.45 -0.85
CA ASN A 99 -3.38 25.12 0.23
C ASN A 99 -4.32 26.08 0.97
N ASP A 100 -4.53 25.84 2.26
CA ASP A 100 -5.28 26.74 3.17
C ASP A 100 -4.40 27.90 3.69
N ASP A 101 -3.13 27.98 3.31
CA ASP A 101 -2.23 29.06 3.71
C ASP A 101 -2.37 30.29 2.80
N ASP A 102 -3.04 31.29 3.37
CA ASP A 102 -3.27 32.63 2.85
C ASP A 102 -1.95 33.36 2.50
N LYS A 103 -1.67 33.52 1.19
CA LYS A 103 -1.13 34.73 0.51
C LYS A 103 -0.62 34.54 -0.92
N SER A 104 -0.70 33.36 -1.52
CA SER A 104 -0.40 33.18 -2.94
C SER A 104 -1.37 32.19 -3.59
N ARG A 105 -2.28 32.68 -4.43
CA ARG A 105 -3.23 31.86 -5.20
C ARG A 105 -2.53 31.08 -6.32
N SER A 106 -1.74 30.08 -5.97
CA SER A 106 -1.32 29.05 -6.93
C SER A 106 -1.89 27.71 -6.47
N SER A 107 -3.08 27.37 -6.99
CA SER A 107 -3.56 25.98 -6.94
C SER A 107 -2.58 25.16 -7.78
N LYS A 108 -1.81 24.28 -7.15
CA LYS A 108 -0.88 23.41 -7.85
C LYS A 108 -1.65 22.15 -8.22
N LEU A 109 -2.13 22.09 -9.46
CA LEU A 109 -2.69 20.86 -10.01
C LEU A 109 -1.57 19.82 -10.09
N GLN A 110 -1.70 18.73 -9.35
CA GLN A 110 -0.77 17.62 -9.43
C GLN A 110 -1.39 16.52 -10.28
N HIS A 111 -0.79 16.29 -11.45
CA HIS A 111 -1.19 15.22 -12.34
C HIS A 111 -0.53 13.91 -11.90
N ARG A 112 -1.34 12.87 -11.75
CA ARG A 112 -0.90 11.50 -11.49
C ARG A 112 -1.40 10.61 -12.62
N TYR A 113 -0.51 9.80 -13.17
CA TYR A 113 -0.80 8.89 -14.26
C TYR A 113 -0.60 7.46 -13.78
N GLN A 114 -1.60 6.61 -14.00
CA GLN A 114 -1.60 5.21 -13.60
C GLN A 114 -1.89 4.31 -14.82
N VAL A 115 -1.19 3.19 -14.94
CA VAL A 115 -1.51 2.18 -15.97
C VAL A 115 -2.57 1.22 -15.42
N ASP A 116 -3.76 1.16 -16.03
CA ASP A 116 -4.76 0.09 -15.78
C ASP A 116 -4.58 -1.02 -16.81
N LEU A 117 -3.74 -1.98 -16.45
CA LEU A 117 -3.54 -3.22 -17.19
C LEU A 117 -4.41 -4.33 -16.59
N ARG A 118 -5.16 -5.03 -17.46
CA ARG A 118 -5.88 -6.26 -17.11
C ARG A 118 -5.63 -7.32 -18.15
N TYR A 119 -5.41 -8.55 -17.69
CA TYR A 119 -5.26 -9.71 -18.56
C TYR A 119 -6.06 -10.88 -18.02
N ALA A 120 -6.69 -11.61 -18.93
CA ALA A 120 -7.40 -12.85 -18.62
C ALA A 120 -6.51 -14.05 -18.90
N TYR A 121 -6.57 -15.05 -18.03
CA TYR A 121 -5.88 -16.33 -18.19
C TYR A 121 -6.72 -17.45 -17.59
N ARG A 122 -6.47 -18.66 -18.05
CA ARG A 122 -7.18 -19.86 -17.59
C ARG A 122 -6.19 -20.81 -16.93
N VAL A 123 -6.52 -21.27 -15.74
CA VAL A 123 -5.83 -22.36 -15.05
C VAL A 123 -6.85 -23.47 -14.87
N ASP A 124 -6.57 -24.64 -15.45
CA ASP A 124 -7.50 -25.76 -15.58
C ASP A 124 -8.84 -25.36 -16.21
N LYS A 125 -9.92 -25.36 -15.42
CA LYS A 125 -11.29 -25.01 -15.82
C LYS A 125 -11.77 -23.67 -15.25
N ARG A 126 -10.88 -22.88 -14.64
CA ARG A 126 -11.22 -21.61 -13.99
C ARG A 126 -10.54 -20.45 -14.70
N ASP A 127 -11.33 -19.41 -14.94
CA ASP A 127 -10.87 -18.15 -15.51
C ASP A 127 -10.46 -17.18 -14.40
N PHE A 128 -9.31 -16.55 -14.58
CA PHE A 128 -8.74 -15.57 -13.68
C PHE A 128 -8.42 -14.29 -14.43
N ILE A 129 -8.42 -13.18 -13.70
CA ILE A 129 -8.03 -11.86 -14.20
C ILE A 129 -6.86 -11.41 -13.34
N GLY A 130 -5.76 -11.04 -13.99
CA GLY A 130 -4.59 -10.47 -13.34
C GLY A 130 -4.43 -9.01 -13.73
N THR A 131 -3.84 -8.24 -12.82
CA THR A 131 -3.58 -6.80 -12.94
C THR A 131 -2.11 -6.47 -12.86
N GLU A 132 -1.32 -7.34 -12.22
CA GLU A 132 0.08 -7.08 -11.94
C GLU A 132 0.96 -7.37 -13.17
N VAL A 133 1.74 -6.39 -13.59
CA VAL A 133 2.83 -6.57 -14.55
C VAL A 133 3.97 -7.29 -13.87
N ASP A 134 4.43 -6.75 -12.74
CA ASP A 134 5.54 -7.26 -11.94
C ASP A 134 5.25 -7.10 -10.44
N TRP A 135 6.28 -7.27 -9.61
CA TRP A 135 6.17 -7.14 -8.16
C TRP A 135 6.45 -5.72 -7.64
N GLY A 136 6.60 -4.74 -8.53
CA GLY A 136 6.74 -3.33 -8.18
C GLY A 136 5.44 -2.69 -7.70
N GLY A 137 4.32 -3.40 -7.84
CA GLY A 137 2.98 -2.90 -7.58
C GLY A 137 2.44 -2.11 -8.78
N THR A 138 1.31 -1.44 -8.57
CA THR A 138 0.67 -0.64 -9.61
C THR A 138 1.57 0.52 -10.04
N MET A 139 1.84 0.62 -11.34
CA MET A 139 2.68 1.68 -11.88
C MET A 139 1.95 3.03 -11.83
N ILE A 140 2.39 3.88 -10.91
CA ILE A 140 1.91 5.24 -10.71
C ILE A 140 3.08 6.20 -10.94
N SER A 141 2.90 7.20 -11.80
CA SER A 141 3.92 8.17 -12.17
C SER A 141 3.35 9.59 -12.20
N GLY A 142 4.16 10.59 -11.82
CA GLY A 142 3.81 12.01 -12.03
C GLY A 142 4.03 12.47 -13.47
N LEU A 143 4.75 11.68 -14.28
CA LEU A 143 5.01 11.96 -15.69
C LEU A 143 4.19 11.02 -16.58
N ARG A 144 3.39 11.63 -17.46
CA ARG A 144 2.57 10.95 -18.46
C ARG A 144 3.38 10.03 -19.36
N GLU A 145 4.51 10.53 -19.86
CA GLU A 145 5.39 9.80 -20.79
C GLU A 145 5.88 8.46 -20.22
N VAL A 146 6.14 8.42 -18.90
CA VAL A 146 6.57 7.20 -18.22
C VAL A 146 5.45 6.16 -18.19
N ALA A 147 4.23 6.59 -17.87
CA ALA A 147 3.05 5.72 -17.85
C ALA A 147 2.68 5.24 -19.26
N GLU A 148 2.72 6.13 -20.26
CA GLU A 148 2.47 5.78 -21.66
C GLU A 148 3.51 4.81 -22.22
N LYS A 149 4.80 5.04 -21.91
CA LYS A 149 5.88 4.13 -22.32
C LYS A 149 5.70 2.73 -21.74
N ALA A 150 5.24 2.62 -20.51
CA ALA A 150 4.96 1.33 -19.88
C ALA A 150 3.70 0.66 -20.47
N ALA A 151 2.62 1.43 -20.64
CA ALA A 151 1.40 0.94 -21.29
C ALA A 151 1.66 0.48 -22.73
N ALA A 152 2.57 1.14 -23.46
CA ALA A 152 2.92 0.80 -24.85
C ALA A 152 3.48 -0.63 -25.03
N LYS A 153 3.99 -1.27 -23.95
CA LYS A 153 4.42 -2.68 -23.97
C LYS A 153 3.24 -3.65 -24.17
N TYR A 154 2.04 -3.24 -23.77
CA TYR A 154 0.86 -4.08 -23.71
C TYR A 154 -0.29 -3.51 -24.56
N ARG A 155 -0.92 -4.35 -25.37
CA ARG A 155 -2.07 -3.95 -26.20
C ARG A 155 -3.28 -4.84 -25.93
N PRO A 156 -4.50 -4.29 -25.88
CA PRO A 156 -5.72 -5.10 -25.83
C PRO A 156 -5.70 -6.17 -26.93
N GLY A 157 -6.02 -7.41 -26.56
CA GLY A 157 -5.97 -8.57 -27.46
C GLY A 157 -4.60 -9.23 -27.59
N GLN A 158 -3.51 -8.65 -27.10
CA GLN A 158 -2.18 -9.25 -27.15
C GLN A 158 -2.13 -10.56 -26.35
N LYS A 159 -1.53 -11.60 -26.94
CA LYS A 159 -1.23 -12.85 -26.24
C LYS A 159 -0.02 -12.64 -25.33
N VAL A 160 -0.16 -13.02 -24.06
CA VAL A 160 0.88 -12.87 -23.04
C VAL A 160 1.11 -14.19 -22.32
N LYS A 161 2.32 -14.37 -21.80
CA LYS A 161 2.66 -15.51 -20.94
C LYS A 161 2.49 -15.07 -19.48
N VAL A 162 1.61 -15.75 -18.76
CA VAL A 162 1.25 -15.42 -17.39
C VAL A 162 1.91 -16.41 -16.44
N TYR A 163 2.67 -15.93 -15.47
CA TYR A 163 3.27 -16.74 -14.39
C TYR A 163 2.35 -16.68 -13.18
N TYR A 164 1.82 -17.81 -12.73
CA TYR A 164 0.83 -17.86 -11.65
C TYR A 164 1.31 -18.68 -10.45
N ASP A 165 0.92 -18.27 -9.25
CA ASP A 165 1.20 -19.00 -8.02
C ASP A 165 0.36 -20.29 -7.98
N PRO A 166 0.97 -21.49 -7.95
CA PRO A 166 0.23 -22.75 -7.98
C PRO A 166 -0.63 -22.96 -6.74
N GLU A 167 -0.24 -22.41 -5.59
CA GLU A 167 -1.04 -22.49 -4.36
C GLU A 167 -2.19 -21.48 -4.38
N ARG A 168 -2.04 -20.38 -5.12
CA ARG A 168 -3.05 -19.32 -5.26
C ARG A 168 -3.14 -18.83 -6.70
N PRO A 169 -3.85 -19.55 -7.58
CA PRO A 169 -3.88 -19.25 -9.01
C PRO A 169 -4.38 -17.85 -9.39
N GLY A 170 -5.09 -17.15 -8.51
CA GLY A 170 -5.48 -15.76 -8.72
C GLY A 170 -4.34 -14.75 -8.56
N ARG A 171 -3.19 -15.16 -8.04
CA ARG A 171 -1.97 -14.35 -7.98
C ARG A 171 -1.11 -14.68 -9.19
N ALA A 172 -0.95 -13.71 -10.07
CA ALA A 172 -0.16 -13.87 -11.27
C ALA A 172 0.56 -12.58 -11.66
N VAL A 173 1.62 -12.72 -12.46
CA VAL A 173 2.44 -11.63 -13.01
C VAL A 173 2.86 -11.93 -14.45
N LEU A 174 3.14 -10.89 -15.23
CA LEU A 174 3.65 -11.01 -16.61
C LEU A 174 5.18 -11.02 -16.66
N GLU A 175 5.82 -10.20 -15.82
CA GLU A 175 7.27 -9.97 -15.76
C GLU A 175 7.83 -10.41 -14.39
N PRO A 176 7.97 -11.73 -14.14
CA PRO A 176 8.31 -12.26 -12.81
C PRO A 176 9.74 -11.92 -12.32
N ALA A 177 10.64 -11.54 -13.23
CA ALA A 177 12.03 -11.21 -12.91
C ALA A 177 12.24 -9.71 -12.62
N SER A 178 11.27 -8.86 -12.94
CA SER A 178 11.35 -7.43 -12.67
C SER A 178 11.31 -7.19 -11.16
N ARG A 179 12.27 -6.38 -10.69
CA ARG A 179 12.39 -5.89 -9.31
C ARG A 179 12.17 -4.39 -9.22
N GLU A 180 11.71 -3.78 -10.32
CA GLU A 180 11.47 -2.34 -10.41
C GLU A 180 10.38 -1.96 -9.37
N GLY A 181 10.50 -0.80 -8.73
CA GLY A 181 9.48 -0.28 -7.81
C GLY A 181 9.48 -0.81 -6.35
N ALA A 182 10.29 -1.81 -6.00
CA ALA A 182 10.18 -2.48 -4.69
C ALA A 182 10.66 -1.67 -3.45
N LEU A 183 11.14 -0.43 -3.58
CA LEU A 183 11.69 0.33 -2.44
C LEU A 183 10.66 1.15 -1.66
N GLY A 184 9.47 1.39 -2.21
CA GLY A 184 8.44 2.21 -1.56
C GLY A 184 8.14 1.80 -0.11
N PRO A 185 7.87 0.51 0.18
CA PRO A 185 7.64 0.06 1.55
C PRO A 185 8.84 0.26 2.49
N LEU A 186 10.09 0.15 1.99
CA LEU A 186 11.27 0.42 2.82
C LEU A 186 11.40 1.90 3.19
N ILE A 187 11.10 2.80 2.25
CA ILE A 187 11.08 4.25 2.52
C ILE A 187 10.00 4.56 3.56
N GLY A 188 8.80 4.00 3.39
CA GLY A 188 7.72 4.12 4.38
C GLY A 188 8.14 3.63 5.77
N ALA A 189 8.78 2.46 5.84
CA ALA A 189 9.29 1.90 7.09
C ALA A 189 10.33 2.82 7.77
N ALA A 190 11.27 3.38 6.99
CA ALA A 190 12.28 4.29 7.50
C ALA A 190 11.67 5.59 8.05
N VAL A 191 10.71 6.18 7.34
CA VAL A 191 9.98 7.38 7.80
C VAL A 191 9.21 7.08 9.08
N CYS A 192 8.47 5.97 9.14
CA CYS A 192 7.74 5.55 10.34
C CYS A 192 8.69 5.35 11.54
N ALA A 193 9.86 4.74 11.32
CA ALA A 193 10.84 4.52 12.38
C ALA A 193 11.41 5.84 12.92
N VAL A 194 11.76 6.77 12.04
CA VAL A 194 12.30 8.09 12.42
C VAL A 194 11.25 8.93 13.14
N VAL A 195 10.07 9.09 12.55
CA VAL A 195 8.99 9.94 13.10
C VAL A 195 8.44 9.34 14.39
N GLY A 196 8.11 8.04 14.38
CA GLY A 196 7.58 7.35 15.55
C GLY A 196 8.60 7.28 16.69
N GLY A 197 9.87 7.00 16.37
CA GLY A 197 10.95 6.95 17.35
C GLY A 197 11.26 8.32 17.96
N LEU A 198 11.39 9.37 17.14
CA LEU A 198 11.61 10.73 17.63
C LEU A 198 10.45 11.19 18.52
N PHE A 199 9.21 10.97 18.08
CA PHE A 199 8.05 11.39 18.86
C PHE A 199 7.95 10.62 20.19
N LEU A 200 8.17 9.30 20.17
CA LEU A 200 8.19 8.49 21.39
C LEU A 200 9.29 8.93 22.35
N THR A 201 10.51 9.20 21.87
CA THR A 201 11.61 9.66 22.73
C THR A 201 11.33 11.02 23.36
N ILE A 202 10.68 11.93 22.65
CA ILE A 202 10.23 13.22 23.20
C ILE A 202 9.20 12.99 24.32
N LEU A 203 8.17 12.16 24.09
CA LEU A 203 7.15 11.88 25.10
C LEU A 203 7.74 11.20 26.35
N ILE A 204 8.70 10.29 26.18
CA ILE A 204 9.39 9.66 27.32
C ILE A 204 10.16 10.71 28.13
N LYS A 205 10.94 11.58 27.46
CA LYS A 205 11.69 12.65 28.13
C LYS A 205 10.77 13.62 28.86
N VAL A 206 9.74 14.14 28.19
CA VAL A 206 8.81 15.09 28.81
C VAL A 206 8.00 14.42 29.91
N GLY A 207 7.61 13.15 29.74
CA GLY A 207 6.74 12.46 30.68
C GLY A 207 7.42 11.94 31.94
N PHE A 208 8.71 11.59 31.87
CA PHE A 208 9.41 10.86 32.94
C PHE A 208 10.78 11.41 33.32
N ALA A 209 11.36 12.35 32.58
CA ALA A 209 12.63 13.00 32.95
C ALA A 209 12.37 14.28 33.75
#